data_AF-A0A8S3YX68-F1
#
_entry.id   AF-A0A8S3YX68-F1
#
_cell.length_a   1.000
_cell.length_b   1.000
_cell.length_c   1.000
_cell.angle_alpha   90.00
_cell.angle_beta   90.00
_cell.angle_gamma   90.00
#
_symmetry.space_group_name_H-M   'P 1'
#
loop_
_entity.id
_entity.type
_entity.pdbx_description
1 polymer ?
#
loop_
_entity_poly.entity_id
_entity_poly.type
_entity_poly.pdbx_seq_one_letter_code
_entity_poly.pdbx_strand_id
1 'polypeptide(L)'
;EMAEEFLRYADFNVIIVDWSLGNKLPIFQAVANTRLVGAQVALLVNYLIETIDLKADDVHIIGQSLGAQIAGYAGERIAGLGRITALDAAGPYFRDTPRRVRLDENDAKFVDAIHTDIGRIDLISLGTSTPSGHADFFPNGGHDQPGCVTSLLPLIAENGLFEGVGESLVCNHMRAIRYFNESINSPCQFLSFPCASEELFHAGLCQSCGDVGCSRLGFHADKNKPPPGQTVKYFLETAAQPPFCQYPYTVIVKFATGPWRTVSGHASVLLSGDKFKSSWVSLNGGEARTFAPGQTSSFRVGLSRDVGNVIAVSFKWQKSLSLGTLFSSPSVSIERITVYAHESGLRFQFCSKGQSLESGSVITLFQTC
;
A
#
# COMPACT_ATOMS: atom_id res chain seq x y z
N GLU A 1 -20.45 -2.96 8.20
CA GLU A 1 -19.08 -2.40 8.33
C GLU A 1 -18.84 -1.17 7.45
N MET A 2 -18.54 -1.26 6.15
CA MET A 2 -18.18 -0.07 5.33
C MET A 2 -19.24 1.06 5.41
N ALA A 3 -20.52 0.71 5.30
CA ALA A 3 -21.61 1.67 5.44
C ALA A 3 -21.62 2.38 6.80
N GLU A 4 -21.28 1.67 7.89
CA GLU A 4 -21.19 2.26 9.22
C GLU A 4 -20.00 3.22 9.32
N GLU A 5 -18.86 2.89 8.71
CA GLU A 5 -17.69 3.80 8.66
C GLU A 5 -18.02 5.09 7.92
N PHE A 6 -18.77 5.02 6.81
CA PHE A 6 -19.27 6.21 6.12
C PHE A 6 -20.17 7.06 7.01
N LEU A 7 -21.17 6.44 7.66
CA LEU A 7 -22.12 7.15 8.52
C LEU A 7 -21.49 7.71 9.80
N ARG A 8 -20.33 7.18 10.23
CA ARG A 8 -19.50 7.78 11.28
C ARG A 8 -18.71 9.00 10.79
N TYR A 9 -18.28 8.98 9.53
CA TYR A 9 -17.47 10.05 8.95
C TYR A 9 -18.30 11.30 8.66
N ALA A 10 -19.42 11.14 7.95
CA ALA A 10 -20.30 12.25 7.58
C ALA A 10 -21.73 11.77 7.24
N ASP A 11 -22.62 12.72 6.99
CA ASP A 11 -23.98 12.46 6.54
C ASP A 11 -23.98 12.06 5.06
N PHE A 12 -24.04 10.75 4.81
CA PHE A 12 -24.04 10.16 3.46
C PHE A 12 -25.27 9.30 3.21
N ASN A 13 -25.73 9.32 1.96
CA ASN A 13 -26.66 8.30 1.46
C ASN A 13 -25.86 7.07 1.00
N VAL A 14 -25.89 5.99 1.78
CA VAL A 14 -25.19 4.75 1.44
C VAL A 14 -26.17 3.72 0.87
N ILE A 15 -26.05 3.43 -0.43
CA ILE A 15 -26.89 2.46 -1.13
C ILE A 15 -26.11 1.16 -1.37
N ILE A 16 -26.62 0.05 -0.84
CA ILE A 16 -26.03 -1.28 -1.04
C ILE A 16 -26.71 -1.94 -2.23
N VAL A 17 -25.94 -2.26 -3.27
CA VAL A 17 -26.41 -2.98 -4.46
C VAL A 17 -26.23 -4.48 -4.25
N ASP A 18 -27.29 -5.15 -3.80
CA ASP A 18 -27.32 -6.60 -3.73
C ASP A 18 -27.63 -7.21 -5.10
N TRP A 19 -26.65 -7.92 -5.66
CA TRP A 19 -26.78 -8.70 -6.89
C TRP A 19 -26.36 -10.17 -6.68
N SER A 20 -26.42 -10.65 -5.44
CA SER A 20 -25.99 -12.00 -5.03
C SER A 20 -26.61 -13.13 -5.86
N LEU A 21 -27.84 -12.95 -6.35
CA LEU A 21 -28.50 -13.91 -7.25
C LEU A 21 -27.86 -13.97 -8.63
N GLY A 22 -27.31 -12.85 -9.12
CA GLY A 22 -26.59 -12.75 -10.39
C GLY A 22 -25.11 -13.15 -10.31
N ASN A 23 -24.56 -13.26 -9.10
CA ASN A 23 -23.16 -13.62 -8.85
C ASN A 23 -22.94 -15.12 -8.54
N LYS A 24 -23.82 -15.99 -9.04
CA LYS A 24 -23.74 -17.44 -8.83
C LYS A 24 -22.93 -18.13 -9.92
N LEU A 25 -22.46 -19.34 -9.62
CA LEU A 25 -21.86 -20.21 -10.63
C LEU A 25 -22.87 -20.52 -11.76
N PRO A 26 -22.38 -20.68 -13.00
CA PRO A 26 -20.97 -20.66 -13.40
C PRO A 26 -20.38 -19.25 -13.56
N ILE A 27 -19.08 -19.09 -13.27
CA ILE A 27 -18.43 -17.76 -13.18
C ILE A 27 -18.51 -16.93 -14.47
N PHE A 28 -18.48 -17.55 -15.66
CA PHE A 28 -18.63 -16.83 -16.92
C PHE A 28 -20.01 -16.17 -17.06
N GLN A 29 -21.04 -16.75 -16.44
CA GLN A 29 -22.38 -16.15 -16.41
C GLN A 29 -22.42 -14.97 -15.44
N ALA A 30 -21.79 -15.09 -14.27
CA ALA A 30 -21.64 -13.96 -13.33
C ALA A 30 -20.89 -12.78 -13.97
N VAL A 31 -19.81 -13.07 -14.71
CA VAL A 31 -19.08 -12.10 -15.53
C VAL A 31 -20.01 -11.43 -16.55
N ALA A 32 -20.80 -12.20 -17.30
CA ALA A 32 -21.73 -11.63 -18.27
C ALA A 32 -22.81 -10.76 -17.60
N ASN A 33 -23.30 -11.17 -16.42
CA ASN A 33 -24.32 -10.46 -15.67
C ASN A 33 -23.84 -9.08 -15.18
N THR A 34 -22.53 -8.87 -15.01
CA THR A 34 -21.98 -7.55 -14.60
C THR A 34 -22.44 -6.40 -15.50
N ARG A 35 -22.60 -6.65 -16.81
CA ARG A 35 -23.11 -5.65 -17.77
C ARG A 35 -24.55 -5.23 -17.48
N LEU A 36 -25.40 -6.21 -17.15
CA LEU A 36 -26.80 -5.94 -16.82
C LEU A 36 -26.90 -5.19 -15.49
N VAL A 37 -26.15 -5.64 -14.48
CA VAL A 37 -26.14 -4.98 -13.17
C VAL A 37 -25.60 -3.55 -13.28
N GLY A 38 -24.53 -3.32 -14.04
CA GLY A 38 -24.01 -1.97 -14.30
C GLY A 38 -25.05 -1.07 -14.97
N ALA A 39 -25.82 -1.60 -15.94
CA ALA A 39 -26.93 -0.87 -16.55
C ALA A 39 -28.06 -0.54 -15.56
N GLN A 40 -28.37 -1.44 -14.62
CA GLN A 40 -29.38 -1.22 -13.57
C GLN A 40 -28.94 -0.17 -12.55
N VAL A 41 -27.65 -0.18 -12.16
CA VAL A 41 -27.07 0.86 -11.29
C VAL A 41 -27.13 2.22 -11.98
N ALA A 42 -26.74 2.30 -13.26
CA ALA A 42 -26.84 3.52 -14.04
C ALA A 42 -28.29 4.01 -14.18
N LEU A 43 -29.24 3.11 -14.39
CA LEU A 43 -30.66 3.45 -14.46
C LEU A 43 -31.14 4.10 -13.16
N LEU A 44 -30.77 3.54 -12.00
CA LEU A 44 -31.11 4.12 -10.70
C LEU A 44 -30.49 5.51 -10.52
N VAL A 45 -29.20 5.66 -10.79
CA VAL A 45 -28.50 6.94 -10.62
C VAL A 45 -29.09 8.01 -11.55
N ASN A 46 -29.32 7.70 -12.82
CA ASN A 46 -29.93 8.63 -13.77
C ASN A 46 -31.37 9.00 -13.36
N TYR A 47 -32.15 8.05 -12.83
CA TYR A 47 -33.47 8.35 -12.26
C TYR A 47 -33.37 9.35 -11.09
N LEU A 48 -32.40 9.21 -10.20
CA LEU A 48 -32.19 10.17 -9.11
C LEU A 48 -31.73 11.55 -9.61
N ILE A 49 -30.85 11.59 -10.62
CA ILE A 49 -30.44 12.84 -11.28
C ILE A 49 -31.68 13.56 -11.84
N GLU A 50 -32.56 12.85 -12.53
CA GLU A 50 -33.74 13.43 -13.18
C GLU A 50 -34.85 13.83 -12.20
N THR A 51 -35.04 13.08 -11.10
CA THR A 51 -36.21 13.25 -10.23
C THR A 51 -35.98 14.11 -9.01
N ILE A 52 -34.75 14.15 -8.49
CA ILE A 52 -34.41 14.92 -7.28
C ILE A 52 -33.23 15.87 -7.47
N ASP A 53 -32.82 16.13 -8.72
CA ASP A 53 -31.71 17.02 -9.08
C ASP A 53 -30.38 16.60 -8.41
N LEU A 54 -30.17 15.29 -8.25
CA LEU A 54 -28.89 14.74 -7.79
C LEU A 54 -27.81 15.11 -8.80
N LYS A 55 -26.69 15.67 -8.35
CA LYS A 55 -25.55 15.93 -9.24
C LYS A 55 -24.76 14.63 -9.42
N ALA A 56 -24.50 14.25 -10.68
CA ALA A 56 -23.67 13.08 -10.99
C ALA A 56 -22.26 13.18 -10.35
N ASP A 57 -21.75 14.40 -10.16
CA ASP A 57 -20.46 14.68 -9.52
C ASP A 57 -20.42 14.31 -8.03
N ASP A 58 -21.58 14.28 -7.37
CA ASP A 58 -21.72 13.92 -5.95
C ASP A 58 -21.85 12.40 -5.76
N VAL A 59 -21.87 11.62 -6.85
CA VAL A 59 -22.01 10.16 -6.82
C VAL A 59 -20.63 9.48 -6.83
N HIS A 60 -20.42 8.61 -5.83
CA HIS A 60 -19.25 7.74 -5.71
C HIS A 60 -19.68 6.27 -5.73
N ILE A 61 -19.26 5.52 -6.75
CA ILE A 61 -19.51 4.08 -6.85
C ILE A 61 -18.27 3.32 -6.36
N ILE A 62 -18.45 2.43 -5.39
CA ILE A 62 -17.38 1.60 -4.85
C ILE A 62 -17.70 0.15 -5.19
N GLY A 63 -16.77 -0.52 -5.88
CA GLY A 63 -16.98 -1.89 -6.33
C GLY A 63 -15.79 -2.78 -5.98
N GLN A 64 -16.06 -3.97 -5.44
CA GLN A 64 -15.04 -4.98 -5.16
C GLN A 64 -15.14 -6.14 -6.15
N SER A 65 -14.02 -6.69 -6.62
CA SER A 65 -14.01 -7.83 -7.55
C SER A 65 -14.82 -7.55 -8.83
N LEU A 66 -15.79 -8.41 -9.18
CA LEU A 66 -16.77 -8.18 -10.26
C LEU A 66 -17.59 -6.91 -10.05
N GLY A 67 -17.79 -6.47 -8.81
CA GLY A 67 -18.42 -5.19 -8.47
C GLY A 67 -17.67 -3.98 -9.00
N ALA A 68 -16.32 -4.04 -9.09
CA ALA A 68 -15.55 -2.96 -9.71
C ALA A 68 -15.83 -2.86 -11.22
N GLN A 69 -15.99 -4.00 -11.89
CA GLN A 69 -16.35 -4.05 -13.31
C GLN A 69 -17.80 -3.57 -13.52
N ILE A 70 -18.72 -3.90 -12.61
CA ILE A 70 -20.08 -3.33 -12.56
C ILE A 70 -20.02 -1.80 -12.45
N ALA A 71 -19.15 -1.26 -11.61
CA ALA A 71 -18.98 0.18 -11.46
C ALA A 71 -18.51 0.84 -12.75
N GLY A 72 -17.56 0.24 -13.48
CA GLY A 72 -17.14 0.71 -14.81
C GLY A 72 -18.30 0.75 -15.81
N TYR A 73 -19.03 -0.37 -15.94
CA TYR A 73 -20.22 -0.42 -16.80
C TYR A 73 -21.31 0.59 -16.40
N ALA A 74 -21.47 0.89 -15.11
CA ALA A 74 -22.38 1.94 -14.67
C ALA A 74 -21.86 3.33 -15.09
N GLY A 75 -20.56 3.60 -14.86
CA GLY A 75 -19.88 4.85 -15.20
C GLY A 75 -19.99 5.23 -16.67
N GLU A 76 -19.79 4.29 -17.59
CA GLU A 76 -19.99 4.49 -19.04
C GLU A 76 -21.38 5.06 -19.41
N ARG A 77 -22.38 4.83 -18.54
CA ARG A 77 -23.80 5.17 -18.74
C ARG A 77 -24.27 6.36 -17.89
N ILE A 78 -23.40 6.94 -17.07
CA ILE A 78 -23.69 8.09 -16.20
C ILE A 78 -22.79 9.25 -16.61
N ALA A 79 -23.35 10.21 -17.35
CA ALA A 79 -22.60 11.36 -17.81
C ALA A 79 -22.10 12.21 -16.63
N GLY A 80 -20.78 12.37 -16.53
CA GLY A 80 -20.17 13.22 -15.51
C GLY A 80 -20.14 12.61 -14.10
N LEU A 81 -20.19 11.27 -13.98
CA LEU A 81 -20.03 10.55 -12.71
C LEU A 81 -18.80 11.05 -11.94
N GLY A 82 -18.97 11.35 -10.65
CA GLY A 82 -17.94 11.95 -9.81
C GLY A 82 -16.74 11.04 -9.55
N ARG A 83 -16.98 9.84 -8.99
CA ARG A 83 -15.90 8.93 -8.61
C ARG A 83 -16.25 7.46 -8.73
N ILE A 84 -15.29 6.64 -9.14
CA ILE A 84 -15.29 5.19 -8.96
C ILE A 84 -14.09 4.78 -8.12
N THR A 85 -14.29 3.96 -7.09
CA THR A 85 -13.20 3.24 -6.43
C THR A 85 -13.32 1.75 -6.71
N ALA A 86 -12.27 1.18 -7.29
CA ALA A 86 -12.14 -0.24 -7.56
C ALA A 86 -11.32 -0.94 -6.47
N LEU A 87 -11.96 -1.86 -5.76
CA LEU A 87 -11.34 -2.67 -4.72
C LEU A 87 -10.97 -4.02 -5.33
N ASP A 88 -9.74 -4.13 -5.80
CA ASP A 88 -9.16 -5.31 -6.45
C ASP A 88 -10.06 -5.85 -7.57
N ALA A 89 -10.19 -5.06 -8.63
CA ALA A 89 -11.08 -5.37 -9.75
C ALA A 89 -10.79 -6.75 -10.35
N ALA A 90 -11.83 -7.51 -10.65
CA ALA A 90 -11.68 -8.88 -11.15
C ALA A 90 -10.85 -8.92 -12.45
N GLY A 91 -9.84 -9.79 -12.47
CA GLY A 91 -8.97 -10.03 -13.62
C GLY A 91 -9.52 -11.03 -14.63
N PRO A 92 -9.94 -12.25 -14.23
CA PRO A 92 -10.43 -13.26 -15.16
C PRO A 92 -11.55 -12.72 -16.07
N TYR A 93 -11.40 -12.89 -17.38
CA TYR A 93 -12.30 -12.39 -18.45
C TYR A 93 -12.32 -10.87 -18.70
N PHE A 94 -11.57 -10.07 -17.92
CA PHE A 94 -11.49 -8.61 -18.07
C PHE A 94 -10.08 -8.11 -18.39
N ARG A 95 -9.05 -8.77 -17.86
CA ARG A 95 -7.65 -8.43 -18.07
C ARG A 95 -7.33 -8.37 -19.56
N ASP A 96 -6.62 -7.31 -19.95
CA ASP A 96 -6.20 -7.04 -21.34
C ASP A 96 -7.32 -7.03 -22.39
N THR A 97 -8.58 -6.93 -21.96
CA THR A 97 -9.70 -6.70 -22.86
C THR A 97 -9.79 -5.22 -23.27
N PRO A 98 -10.48 -4.91 -24.38
CA PRO A 98 -10.76 -3.53 -24.76
C PRO A 98 -11.49 -2.79 -23.65
N ARG A 99 -11.19 -1.49 -23.50
CA ARG A 99 -11.79 -0.58 -22.49
C ARG A 99 -13.29 -0.80 -22.27
N ARG A 100 -14.09 -0.84 -23.35
CA ARG A 100 -15.54 -1.13 -23.31
C ARG A 100 -16.01 -2.43 -22.60
N VAL A 101 -15.09 -3.31 -22.21
CA VAL A 101 -15.37 -4.60 -21.57
C VAL A 101 -14.94 -4.60 -20.09
N ARG A 102 -14.21 -3.58 -19.64
CA ARG A 102 -13.60 -3.51 -18.31
C ARG A 102 -13.65 -2.08 -17.76
N LEU A 103 -13.42 -1.94 -16.46
CA LEU A 103 -13.18 -0.63 -15.86
C LEU A 103 -11.94 0.04 -16.48
N ASP A 104 -12.05 1.34 -16.77
CA ASP A 104 -10.91 2.22 -17.08
C ASP A 104 -11.12 3.64 -16.56
N GLU A 105 -10.09 4.49 -16.73
CA GLU A 105 -10.09 5.84 -16.20
C GLU A 105 -11.19 6.74 -16.78
N ASN A 106 -11.77 6.41 -17.95
CA ASN A 106 -12.84 7.21 -18.56
C ASN A 106 -14.22 7.03 -17.91
N ASP A 107 -14.40 6.02 -17.04
CA ASP A 107 -15.71 5.67 -16.51
C ASP A 107 -16.23 6.66 -15.45
N ALA A 108 -15.37 7.54 -14.93
CA ALA A 108 -15.74 8.64 -14.05
C ALA A 108 -14.73 9.78 -14.13
N LYS A 109 -15.08 10.96 -13.59
CA LYS A 109 -14.15 12.10 -13.48
C LYS A 109 -12.92 11.78 -12.63
N PHE A 110 -13.04 10.80 -11.72
CA PHE A 110 -11.91 10.25 -10.99
C PHE A 110 -12.13 8.77 -10.74
N VAL A 111 -11.12 7.96 -11.04
CA VAL A 111 -11.14 6.51 -10.83
C VAL A 111 -9.88 6.16 -10.06
N ASP A 112 -10.04 5.56 -8.89
CA ASP A 112 -8.94 5.05 -8.08
C ASP A 112 -9.07 3.54 -7.86
N ALA A 113 -7.98 2.81 -8.05
CA ALA A 113 -7.97 1.35 -7.99
C ALA A 113 -6.98 0.85 -6.94
N ILE A 114 -7.39 -0.10 -6.12
CA ILE A 114 -6.53 -0.74 -5.11
C ILE A 114 -6.31 -2.19 -5.55
N HIS A 115 -5.06 -2.53 -5.86
CA HIS A 115 -4.64 -3.84 -6.35
C HIS A 115 -4.02 -4.64 -5.21
N THR A 116 -4.60 -5.78 -4.85
CA THR A 116 -4.14 -6.61 -3.73
C THR A 116 -3.94 -8.07 -4.06
N ASP A 117 -4.54 -8.59 -5.14
CA ASP A 117 -4.41 -9.97 -5.59
C ASP A 117 -4.16 -10.07 -7.11
N ILE A 118 -3.16 -9.34 -7.61
CA ILE A 118 -2.84 -9.39 -9.05
C ILE A 118 -2.03 -10.62 -9.45
N GLY A 119 -1.59 -11.42 -8.47
CA GLY A 119 -0.78 -12.63 -8.60
C GLY A 119 0.54 -12.43 -9.35
N ARG A 120 1.46 -13.40 -9.19
CA ARG A 120 2.65 -13.50 -10.06
C ARG A 120 2.40 -14.36 -11.30
N ILE A 121 1.34 -15.16 -11.26
CA ILE A 121 0.88 -16.04 -12.32
C ILE A 121 -0.61 -15.76 -12.50
N ASP A 122 -0.98 -15.27 -13.67
CA ASP A 122 -2.35 -14.79 -13.98
C ASP A 122 -3.46 -15.81 -13.73
N LEU A 123 -3.16 -17.12 -13.86
CA LEU A 123 -4.11 -18.23 -13.66
C LEU A 123 -4.55 -18.44 -12.20
N ILE A 124 -3.81 -17.88 -11.25
CA ILE A 124 -4.06 -18.02 -9.80
C ILE A 124 -4.25 -16.65 -9.14
N SER A 125 -4.84 -15.69 -9.86
CA SER A 125 -5.13 -14.35 -9.35
C SER A 125 -6.61 -14.03 -9.56
N LEU A 126 -7.22 -13.39 -8.57
CA LEU A 126 -8.59 -12.88 -8.70
C LEU A 126 -8.59 -11.43 -9.22
N GLY A 127 -7.59 -10.63 -8.86
CA GLY A 127 -7.44 -9.23 -9.25
C GLY A 127 -6.77 -9.04 -10.62
N THR A 128 -7.00 -7.89 -11.25
CA THR A 128 -6.32 -7.50 -12.50
C THR A 128 -5.02 -6.73 -12.22
N SER A 129 -3.97 -7.03 -12.98
CA SER A 129 -2.73 -6.24 -13.05
C SER A 129 -2.81 -5.07 -14.05
N THR A 130 -3.83 -5.07 -14.93
CA THR A 130 -4.08 -3.97 -15.87
C THR A 130 -4.48 -2.72 -15.07
N PRO A 131 -3.81 -1.57 -15.25
CA PRO A 131 -4.23 -0.30 -14.67
C PRO A 131 -5.68 0.00 -15.02
N SER A 132 -6.45 0.37 -14.00
CA SER A 132 -7.90 0.51 -14.07
C SER A 132 -8.37 1.94 -13.80
N GLY A 133 -7.50 2.84 -13.36
CA GLY A 133 -7.90 4.20 -13.00
C GLY A 133 -6.91 5.30 -13.36
N HIS A 134 -7.19 6.48 -12.79
CA HIS A 134 -6.26 7.60 -12.76
C HIS A 134 -5.15 7.32 -11.73
N ALA A 135 -5.51 6.79 -10.56
CA ALA A 135 -4.59 6.41 -9.50
C ALA A 135 -4.71 4.91 -9.20
N ASP A 136 -3.66 4.15 -9.46
CA ASP A 136 -3.59 2.72 -9.21
C ASP A 136 -2.64 2.46 -8.03
N PHE A 137 -3.16 1.96 -6.92
CA PHE A 137 -2.44 1.70 -5.69
C PHE A 137 -2.07 0.22 -5.56
N PHE A 138 -0.80 -0.05 -5.27
CA PHE A 138 -0.23 -1.39 -5.12
C PHE A 138 0.34 -1.57 -3.70
N PRO A 139 -0.51 -1.68 -2.65
CA PRO A 139 -0.07 -2.00 -1.30
C PRO A 139 0.73 -3.30 -1.31
N ASN A 140 1.94 -3.25 -0.74
CA ASN A 140 2.86 -4.37 -0.64
C ASN A 140 3.18 -5.01 -2.00
N GLY A 141 3.18 -4.21 -3.08
CA GLY A 141 3.40 -4.69 -4.45
C GLY A 141 2.15 -5.26 -5.13
N GLY A 142 1.02 -5.32 -4.43
CA GLY A 142 -0.28 -5.69 -4.96
C GLY A 142 -0.51 -7.18 -5.21
N HIS A 143 0.37 -8.05 -4.73
CA HIS A 143 0.26 -9.50 -4.91
C HIS A 143 0.15 -10.27 -3.58
N ASP A 144 1.17 -10.22 -2.72
CA ASP A 144 1.20 -10.97 -1.46
C ASP A 144 1.01 -10.01 -0.28
N GLN A 145 -0.19 -9.99 0.29
CA GLN A 145 -0.51 -9.06 1.36
C GLN A 145 -0.04 -9.59 2.72
N PRO A 146 0.62 -8.77 3.57
CA PRO A 146 1.07 -9.19 4.88
C PRO A 146 -0.06 -9.82 5.71
N GLY A 147 0.22 -10.94 6.37
CA GLY A 147 -0.76 -11.66 7.20
C GLY A 147 -1.73 -12.56 6.41
N CYS A 148 -1.69 -12.54 5.08
CA CYS A 148 -2.23 -13.61 4.25
C CYS A 148 -1.18 -14.72 4.12
N VAL A 149 -1.62 -15.98 4.11
CA VAL A 149 -0.68 -17.11 4.09
C VAL A 149 -0.04 -17.19 2.69
N THR A 150 1.27 -16.97 2.63
CA THR A 150 2.07 -16.98 1.39
C THR A 150 2.50 -18.38 0.97
N SER A 151 2.53 -19.33 1.91
CA SER A 151 2.83 -20.74 1.60
C SER A 151 1.53 -21.51 1.46
N LEU A 152 1.23 -21.94 0.23
CA LEU A 152 0.10 -22.82 -0.05
C LEU A 152 0.25 -24.17 0.66
N LEU A 153 1.48 -24.64 0.94
CA LEU A 153 1.72 -25.96 1.52
C LEU A 153 1.04 -26.19 2.89
N PRO A 154 1.15 -25.29 3.90
CA PRO A 154 0.38 -25.37 5.14
C PRO A 154 -1.14 -25.43 4.91
N LEU A 155 -1.67 -24.56 4.06
CA LEU A 155 -3.11 -24.49 3.77
C LEU A 155 -3.60 -25.72 2.99
N ILE A 156 -2.79 -26.26 2.08
CA ILE A 156 -3.07 -27.51 1.36
C ILE A 156 -2.99 -28.71 2.31
N ALA A 157 -2.05 -28.68 3.27
CA ALA A 157 -1.91 -29.75 4.25
C ALA A 157 -3.04 -29.75 5.29
N GLU A 158 -3.55 -28.57 5.64
CA GLU A 158 -4.62 -28.39 6.63
C GLU A 158 -6.01 -28.53 6.00
N ASN A 159 -6.25 -27.85 4.87
CA ASN A 159 -7.56 -27.69 4.25
C ASN A 159 -7.66 -28.37 2.86
N GLY A 160 -6.61 -29.01 2.37
CA GLY A 160 -6.59 -29.64 1.04
C GLY A 160 -6.36 -28.64 -0.10
N LEU A 161 -6.06 -29.16 -1.30
CA LEU A 161 -5.56 -28.35 -2.43
C LEU A 161 -6.51 -27.22 -2.87
N PHE A 162 -7.82 -27.49 -2.91
CA PHE A 162 -8.81 -26.54 -3.40
C PHE A 162 -9.19 -25.48 -2.36
N GLU A 163 -9.46 -25.87 -1.12
CA GLU A 163 -9.85 -24.92 -0.06
C GLU A 163 -8.65 -24.10 0.42
N GLY A 164 -7.47 -24.71 0.56
CA GLY A 164 -6.27 -24.00 0.95
C GLY A 164 -5.79 -22.95 -0.06
N VAL A 165 -5.88 -23.25 -1.37
CA VAL A 165 -5.62 -22.25 -2.42
C VAL A 165 -6.72 -21.17 -2.39
N GLY A 166 -7.99 -21.55 -2.21
CA GLY A 166 -9.10 -20.63 -2.08
C GLY A 166 -8.93 -19.62 -0.94
N GLU A 167 -8.53 -20.06 0.25
CA GLU A 167 -8.36 -19.19 1.42
C GLU A 167 -7.25 -18.14 1.26
N SER A 168 -6.12 -18.51 0.65
CA SER A 168 -5.02 -17.58 0.39
C SER A 168 -5.43 -16.49 -0.62
N LEU A 169 -6.04 -16.90 -1.74
CA LEU A 169 -6.52 -15.97 -2.79
C LEU A 169 -7.61 -15.04 -2.25
N VAL A 170 -8.58 -15.59 -1.52
CA VAL A 170 -9.63 -14.78 -0.90
C VAL A 170 -9.03 -13.83 0.14
N CYS A 171 -7.99 -14.20 0.89
CA CYS A 171 -7.36 -13.30 1.85
C CYS A 171 -6.75 -12.07 1.17
N ASN A 172 -5.89 -12.27 0.16
CA ASN A 172 -5.28 -11.17 -0.59
C ASN A 172 -6.35 -10.30 -1.24
N HIS A 173 -7.33 -10.93 -1.90
CA HIS A 173 -8.41 -10.23 -2.59
C HIS A 173 -9.28 -9.37 -1.65
N MET A 174 -9.50 -9.85 -0.43
CA MET A 174 -10.26 -9.14 0.60
C MET A 174 -9.46 -8.05 1.31
N ARG A 175 -8.17 -7.84 1.02
CA ARG A 175 -7.40 -6.75 1.62
C ARG A 175 -7.79 -5.39 1.09
N ALA A 176 -8.16 -5.27 -0.19
CA ALA A 176 -8.58 -3.99 -0.76
C ALA A 176 -9.77 -3.38 0.01
N ILE A 177 -10.79 -4.18 0.35
CA ILE A 177 -11.93 -3.69 1.14
C ILE A 177 -11.54 -3.33 2.57
N ARG A 178 -10.63 -4.10 3.19
CA ARG A 178 -10.15 -3.83 4.55
C ARG A 178 -9.34 -2.54 4.63
N TYR A 179 -8.43 -2.31 3.67
CA TYR A 179 -7.67 -1.07 3.58
C TYR A 179 -8.58 0.13 3.30
N PHE A 180 -9.54 -0.01 2.39
CA PHE A 180 -10.49 1.06 2.11
C PHE A 180 -11.34 1.38 3.35
N ASN A 181 -11.93 0.38 4.03
CA ASN A 181 -12.72 0.60 5.24
C ASN A 181 -11.92 1.35 6.31
N GLU A 182 -10.69 0.92 6.60
CA GLU A 182 -9.83 1.60 7.58
C GLU A 182 -9.51 3.04 7.16
N SER A 183 -9.27 3.28 5.86
CA SER A 183 -8.90 4.61 5.36
C SER A 183 -9.97 5.69 5.56
N ILE A 184 -11.25 5.33 5.75
CA ILE A 184 -12.35 6.30 5.89
C ILE A 184 -12.13 7.19 7.12
N ASN A 185 -11.91 6.57 8.28
CA ASN A 185 -11.80 7.24 9.58
C ASN A 185 -10.39 7.17 10.20
N SER A 186 -9.39 6.67 9.46
CA SER A 186 -8.02 6.57 9.98
C SER A 186 -7.35 7.94 10.13
N PRO A 187 -6.62 8.19 11.24
CA PRO A 187 -5.74 9.35 11.37
C PRO A 187 -4.45 9.20 10.55
N CYS A 188 -4.13 7.99 10.09
CA CYS A 188 -3.00 7.69 9.22
C CYS A 188 -3.46 7.78 7.75
N GLN A 189 -2.64 8.38 6.88
CA GLN A 189 -3.11 8.83 5.57
C GLN A 189 -3.02 7.76 4.47
N PHE A 190 -2.54 6.56 4.79
CA PHE A 190 -2.13 5.55 3.81
C PHE A 190 -1.28 6.17 2.68
N LEU A 191 -0.29 6.96 3.08
CA LEU A 191 0.53 7.73 2.15
C LEU A 191 1.25 6.79 1.18
N SER A 192 1.02 7.03 -0.10
CA SER A 192 1.49 6.18 -1.20
C SER A 192 2.36 6.96 -2.16
N PHE A 193 3.48 6.37 -2.57
CA PHE A 193 4.54 7.02 -3.33
C PHE A 193 4.42 6.67 -4.83
N PRO A 194 4.50 7.66 -5.73
CA PRO A 194 4.51 7.39 -7.16
C PRO A 194 5.78 6.64 -7.53
N CYS A 195 5.65 5.56 -8.31
CA CYS A 195 6.79 4.79 -8.78
C CYS A 195 6.49 4.09 -10.10
N ALA A 196 7.50 3.92 -10.95
CA ALA A 196 7.31 3.27 -12.24
C ALA A 196 7.10 1.74 -12.13
N SER A 197 7.68 1.11 -11.11
CA SER A 197 7.52 -0.33 -10.86
C SER A 197 7.75 -0.70 -9.39
N GLU A 198 7.29 -1.90 -9.03
CA GLU A 198 7.48 -2.45 -7.69
C GLU A 198 8.97 -2.64 -7.36
N GLU A 199 9.78 -3.08 -8.32
CA GLU A 199 11.20 -3.34 -8.14
C GLU A 199 11.95 -2.04 -7.78
N LEU A 200 11.62 -0.93 -8.45
CA LEU A 200 12.18 0.38 -8.15
C LEU A 200 11.72 0.89 -6.78
N PHE A 201 10.48 0.57 -6.40
CA PHE A 201 9.99 0.84 -5.06
C PHE A 201 10.83 0.05 -4.05
N HIS A 202 10.94 -1.27 -4.13
CA HIS A 202 11.74 -2.09 -3.20
C HIS A 202 13.24 -1.75 -3.18
N ALA A 203 13.81 -1.32 -4.31
CA ALA A 203 15.18 -0.83 -4.37
C ALA A 203 15.40 0.49 -3.60
N GLY A 204 14.33 1.12 -3.10
CA GLY A 204 14.38 2.37 -2.35
C GLY A 204 14.62 3.59 -3.24
N LEU A 205 14.27 3.52 -4.53
CA LEU A 205 14.45 4.61 -5.48
C LEU A 205 13.25 5.56 -5.52
N CYS A 206 12.09 5.10 -5.07
CA CYS A 206 10.85 5.88 -4.95
C CYS A 206 10.55 6.19 -3.49
N GLN A 207 11.26 7.16 -2.93
CA GLN A 207 11.17 7.56 -1.51
C GLN A 207 10.68 9.00 -1.33
N SER A 208 10.13 9.64 -2.35
CA SER A 208 9.59 10.99 -2.25
C SER A 208 8.37 11.14 -3.14
N CYS A 209 7.61 12.20 -2.91
CA CYS A 209 6.41 12.51 -3.69
C CYS A 209 6.73 12.98 -5.13
N GLY A 210 7.96 13.45 -5.38
CA GLY A 210 8.35 14.04 -6.66
C GLY A 210 7.41 15.16 -7.13
N ASP A 211 7.41 15.42 -8.43
CA ASP A 211 6.52 16.42 -9.05
C ASP A 211 5.08 15.90 -9.22
N VAL A 212 4.92 14.58 -9.31
CA VAL A 212 3.61 13.91 -9.45
C VAL A 212 2.78 14.04 -8.16
N GLY A 213 3.45 14.18 -7.02
CA GLY A 213 2.81 14.20 -5.70
C GLY A 213 2.52 12.79 -5.18
N CYS A 214 2.61 12.61 -3.87
CA CYS A 214 2.10 11.41 -3.21
C CYS A 214 0.57 11.46 -3.20
N SER A 215 -0.05 10.28 -3.13
CA SER A 215 -1.49 10.15 -2.94
C SER A 215 -1.82 9.34 -1.68
N ARG A 216 -3.10 9.24 -1.36
CA ARG A 216 -3.62 8.53 -0.19
C ARG A 216 -4.43 7.35 -0.68
N LEU A 217 -4.05 6.13 -0.31
CA LEU A 217 -4.86 4.97 -0.66
C LEU A 217 -6.22 5.05 0.06
N GLY A 218 -7.30 4.78 -0.69
CA GLY A 218 -8.64 4.62 -0.14
C GLY A 218 -9.51 5.88 -0.19
N PHE A 219 -10.33 6.09 0.83
CA PHE A 219 -11.41 7.08 0.80
C PHE A 219 -10.92 8.50 0.49
N HIS A 220 -9.74 8.89 0.95
CA HIS A 220 -9.18 10.23 0.76
C HIS A 220 -8.30 10.40 -0.50
N ALA A 221 -8.31 9.46 -1.44
CA ALA A 221 -7.53 9.56 -2.68
C ALA A 221 -7.92 10.80 -3.55
N ASP A 222 -9.16 11.27 -3.42
CA ASP A 222 -9.66 12.47 -4.11
C ASP A 222 -8.96 13.77 -3.68
N LYS A 223 -8.30 13.78 -2.51
CA LYS A 223 -7.56 14.95 -1.99
C LYS A 223 -6.24 15.18 -2.73
N ASN A 224 -5.69 14.13 -3.34
CA ASN A 224 -4.38 14.14 -3.99
C ASN A 224 -4.48 13.37 -5.31
N LYS A 225 -5.32 13.90 -6.22
CA LYS A 225 -5.49 13.31 -7.56
C LYS A 225 -4.20 13.47 -8.38
N PRO A 226 -3.86 12.49 -9.22
CA PRO A 226 -2.81 12.63 -10.21
C PRO A 226 -3.01 13.84 -11.12
N PRO A 227 -1.94 14.36 -11.75
CA PRO A 227 -2.06 15.39 -12.77
C PRO A 227 -3.02 14.97 -13.88
N PRO A 228 -3.82 15.92 -14.44
CA PRO A 228 -4.78 15.61 -15.49
C PRO A 228 -4.15 14.89 -16.69
N GLY A 229 -4.83 13.86 -17.20
CA GLY A 229 -4.38 13.07 -18.35
C GLY A 229 -3.27 12.07 -18.04
N GLN A 230 -2.95 11.85 -16.76
CA GLN A 230 -1.96 10.85 -16.33
C GLN A 230 -2.62 9.74 -15.51
N THR A 231 -2.25 8.50 -15.82
CA THR A 231 -2.45 7.34 -14.95
C THR A 231 -1.17 7.09 -14.17
N VAL A 232 -1.27 7.03 -12.83
CA VAL A 232 -0.10 6.94 -11.94
C VAL A 232 -0.20 5.72 -11.05
N LYS A 233 0.90 4.96 -10.98
CA LYS A 233 1.07 3.84 -10.04
C LYS A 233 1.66 4.34 -8.73
N TYR A 234 0.99 4.00 -7.64
CA TYR A 234 1.39 4.33 -6.28
C TYR A 234 1.71 3.08 -5.48
N PHE A 235 2.75 3.13 -4.66
CA PHE A 235 3.20 2.01 -3.84
C PHE A 235 3.31 2.43 -2.37
N LEU A 236 3.01 1.49 -1.48
CA LEU A 236 3.07 1.65 -0.03
C LEU A 236 3.25 0.28 0.63
N GLU A 237 3.64 0.30 1.91
CA GLU A 237 3.71 -0.89 2.76
C GLU A 237 2.62 -0.79 3.84
N THR A 238 2.06 -1.93 4.24
CA THR A 238 1.00 -2.02 5.26
C THR A 238 1.32 -3.09 6.30
N ALA A 239 0.72 -3.00 7.48
CA ALA A 239 0.84 -4.03 8.50
C ALA A 239 0.05 -5.32 8.15
N ALA A 240 0.40 -6.43 8.81
CA ALA A 240 -0.30 -7.70 8.65
C ALA A 240 -1.68 -7.76 9.34
N GLN A 241 -1.90 -6.92 10.35
CA GLN A 241 -3.13 -6.88 11.15
C GLN A 241 -3.58 -5.42 11.36
N PRO A 242 -4.88 -5.17 11.61
CA PRO A 242 -5.36 -3.82 11.86
C PRO A 242 -4.71 -3.20 13.12
N PRO A 243 -4.47 -1.88 13.14
CA PRO A 243 -4.55 -0.98 11.99
C PRO A 243 -3.48 -1.30 10.94
N PHE A 244 -3.90 -1.41 9.69
CA PHE A 244 -3.07 -1.72 8.53
C PHE A 244 -2.19 -0.55 8.11
N CYS A 245 -2.70 0.68 8.28
CA CYS A 245 -1.96 1.87 7.91
C CYS A 245 -0.67 1.97 8.70
N GLN A 246 0.42 2.26 8.00
CA GLN A 246 1.72 2.52 8.61
C GLN A 246 2.16 3.94 8.28
N TYR A 247 2.60 4.66 9.31
CA TYR A 247 3.27 5.94 9.16
C TYR A 247 4.63 5.69 8.50
N PRO A 248 4.87 6.21 7.28
CA PRO A 248 6.11 5.97 6.57
C PRO A 248 7.19 6.94 7.03
N TYR A 249 8.34 6.36 7.39
CA TYR A 249 9.58 7.08 7.66
C TYR A 249 10.69 6.60 6.72
N THR A 250 11.64 7.47 6.44
CA THR A 250 12.91 7.10 5.82
C THR A 250 14.06 7.40 6.76
N VAL A 251 14.86 6.38 7.05
CA VAL A 251 16.07 6.48 7.86
C VAL A 251 17.28 6.40 6.94
N ILE A 252 18.03 7.50 6.87
CA ILE A 252 19.24 7.62 6.07
C ILE A 252 20.43 7.60 7.01
N VAL A 253 21.27 6.58 6.90
CA VAL A 253 22.49 6.41 7.70
C VAL A 253 23.68 6.76 6.83
N LYS A 254 24.41 7.82 7.21
CA LYS A 254 25.70 8.17 6.64
C LYS A 254 26.79 7.57 7.53
N PHE A 255 27.57 6.65 6.97
CA PHE A 255 28.68 6.01 7.65
C PHE A 255 29.94 6.88 7.54
N ALA A 256 30.72 6.96 8.61
CA ALA A 256 31.93 7.78 8.65
C ALA A 256 33.03 7.19 7.75
N THR A 257 33.80 8.05 7.11
CA THR A 257 35.07 7.66 6.48
C THR A 257 36.08 7.30 7.56
N GLY A 258 36.91 6.28 7.33
CA GLY A 258 37.94 5.92 8.30
C GLY A 258 38.53 4.52 8.08
N PRO A 259 39.46 4.09 8.95
CA PRO A 259 40.23 2.85 8.80
C PRO A 259 39.44 1.62 9.29
N TRP A 260 38.19 1.48 8.86
CA TRP A 260 37.37 0.28 9.08
C TRP A 260 37.00 -0.35 7.73
N ARG A 261 36.64 -1.62 7.75
CA ARG A 261 36.41 -2.40 6.53
C ARG A 261 34.93 -2.49 6.22
N THR A 262 34.64 -2.76 4.96
CA THR A 262 33.30 -3.12 4.52
C THR A 262 32.82 -4.37 5.26
N VAL A 263 31.64 -4.32 5.86
CA VAL A 263 31.05 -5.40 6.66
C VAL A 263 29.64 -5.69 6.19
N SER A 264 29.16 -6.91 6.41
CA SER A 264 27.78 -7.28 6.11
C SER A 264 27.06 -7.72 7.38
N GLY A 265 25.80 -7.31 7.52
CA GLY A 265 25.01 -7.64 8.70
C GLY A 265 23.60 -7.09 8.67
N HIS A 266 22.89 -7.31 9.75
CA HIS A 266 21.52 -6.88 9.95
C HIS A 266 21.51 -5.60 10.77
N ALA A 267 20.67 -4.64 10.40
CA ALA A 267 20.51 -3.40 11.13
C ALA A 267 19.07 -3.23 11.59
N SER A 268 18.89 -2.60 12.74
CA SER A 268 17.59 -2.25 13.28
C SER A 268 17.62 -0.84 13.83
N VAL A 269 16.47 -0.18 13.80
CA VAL A 269 16.31 1.17 14.34
C VAL A 269 15.15 1.20 15.33
N LEU A 270 15.24 2.12 16.28
CA LEU A 270 14.15 2.49 17.16
C LEU A 270 14.04 4.02 17.14
N LEU A 271 12.84 4.54 16.88
CA LEU A 271 12.54 5.96 16.84
C LEU A 271 11.85 6.37 18.15
N SER A 272 12.40 7.36 18.84
CA SER A 272 11.81 7.95 20.04
C SER A 272 11.38 9.38 19.73
N GLY A 273 10.08 9.64 19.75
CA GLY A 273 9.53 10.99 19.58
C GLY A 273 8.74 11.48 20.79
N ASP A 274 8.19 12.69 20.66
CA ASP A 274 7.42 13.36 21.72
C ASP A 274 6.06 12.71 22.00
N LYS A 275 5.46 12.02 21.02
CA LYS A 275 4.18 11.31 21.18
C LYS A 275 4.35 9.85 21.57
N PHE A 276 5.36 9.18 21.01
CA PHE A 276 5.50 7.74 21.12
C PHE A 276 6.95 7.29 20.88
N LYS A 277 7.31 6.15 21.49
CA LYS A 277 8.58 5.45 21.28
C LYS A 277 8.30 4.10 20.60
N SER A 278 8.87 3.90 19.41
CA SER A 278 8.66 2.67 18.64
C SER A 278 9.30 1.44 19.30
N SER A 279 8.89 0.25 18.86
CA SER A 279 9.69 -0.96 19.01
C SER A 279 10.89 -0.92 18.05
N TRP A 280 11.81 -1.88 18.20
CA TRP A 280 12.87 -2.09 17.23
C TRP A 280 12.28 -2.56 15.90
N VAL A 281 12.61 -1.85 14.83
CA VAL A 281 12.24 -2.20 13.46
C VAL A 281 13.49 -2.66 12.72
N SER A 282 13.43 -3.85 12.14
CA SER A 282 14.47 -4.35 11.25
C SER A 282 14.51 -3.54 9.96
N LEU A 283 15.70 -3.07 9.60
CA LEU A 283 15.92 -2.38 8.33
C LEU A 283 16.05 -3.41 7.20
N ASN A 284 15.72 -3.01 5.97
CA ASN A 284 15.84 -3.85 4.77
C ASN A 284 15.08 -5.19 4.89
N GLY A 285 13.88 -5.19 5.46
CA GLY A 285 13.09 -6.42 5.66
C GLY A 285 13.74 -7.44 6.60
N GLY A 286 14.77 -7.05 7.35
CA GLY A 286 15.56 -7.97 8.17
C GLY A 286 16.66 -8.71 7.41
N GLU A 287 16.83 -8.47 6.12
CA GLU A 287 17.91 -9.06 5.34
C GLU A 287 19.26 -8.36 5.61
N ALA A 288 20.34 -9.12 5.48
CA ALA A 288 21.67 -8.57 5.65
C ALA A 288 22.02 -7.60 4.52
N ARG A 289 22.65 -6.47 4.85
CA ARG A 289 23.18 -5.51 3.89
C ARG A 289 24.64 -5.25 4.14
N THR A 290 25.34 -4.83 3.10
CA THR A 290 26.73 -4.40 3.16
C THR A 290 26.82 -2.93 3.55
N PHE A 291 27.73 -2.63 4.48
CA PHE A 291 28.02 -1.31 5.02
C PHE A 291 29.51 -0.99 4.82
N ALA A 292 29.81 0.11 4.14
CA ALA A 292 31.16 0.53 3.79
C ALA A 292 31.49 1.95 4.33
N PRO A 293 32.78 2.26 4.56
CA PRO A 293 33.21 3.61 4.93
C PRO A 293 32.73 4.67 3.93
N GLY A 294 32.15 5.76 4.43
CA GLY A 294 31.62 6.87 3.62
C GLY A 294 30.31 6.56 2.88
N GLN A 295 29.80 5.33 2.94
CA GLN A 295 28.54 4.96 2.30
C GLN A 295 27.37 5.71 2.93
N THR A 296 26.38 6.09 2.12
CA THR A 296 25.08 6.54 2.59
C THR A 296 24.05 5.49 2.22
N SER A 297 23.33 4.97 3.22
CA SER A 297 22.31 3.94 3.03
C SER A 297 20.96 4.47 3.48
N SER A 298 19.96 4.33 2.61
CA SER A 298 18.57 4.69 2.90
C SER A 298 17.75 3.44 3.20
N PHE A 299 16.83 3.55 4.16
CA PHE A 299 15.93 2.49 4.61
C PHE A 299 14.53 3.04 4.85
N ARG A 300 13.50 2.33 4.37
CA ARG A 300 12.11 2.60 4.74
C ARG A 300 11.79 1.96 6.08
N VAL A 301 10.94 2.64 6.84
CA VAL A 301 10.46 2.20 8.16
C VAL A 301 8.98 2.57 8.25
N GLY A 302 8.11 1.57 8.29
CA GLY A 302 6.69 1.75 8.60
C GLY A 302 6.42 1.56 10.09
N LEU A 303 5.73 2.50 10.73
CA LEU A 303 5.32 2.40 12.14
C LEU A 303 3.81 2.39 12.28
N SER A 304 3.27 1.65 13.25
CA SER A 304 1.83 1.61 13.54
C SER A 304 1.30 2.89 14.19
N ARG A 305 2.18 3.78 14.64
CA ARG A 305 1.82 5.05 15.30
C ARG A 305 2.81 6.14 14.90
N ASP A 306 2.30 7.35 14.75
CA ASP A 306 3.13 8.54 14.59
C ASP A 306 3.92 8.80 15.87
N VAL A 307 5.25 8.81 15.77
CA VAL A 307 6.14 9.17 16.90
C VAL A 307 6.13 10.66 17.19
N GLY A 308 5.60 11.49 16.29
CA GLY A 308 5.63 12.94 16.36
C GLY A 308 7.01 13.50 16.02
N ASN A 309 7.46 14.51 16.77
CA ASN A 309 8.81 15.06 16.58
C ASN A 309 9.84 14.05 17.08
N VAL A 310 10.75 13.62 16.21
CA VAL A 310 11.76 12.62 16.57
C VAL A 310 12.85 13.28 17.43
N ILE A 311 12.94 12.88 18.69
CA ILE A 311 13.88 13.44 19.68
C ILE A 311 15.16 12.62 19.75
N ALA A 312 15.07 11.30 19.54
CA ALA A 312 16.21 10.41 19.52
C ALA A 312 16.03 9.24 18.55
N VAL A 313 17.15 8.74 18.05
CA VAL A 313 17.24 7.53 17.22
C VAL A 313 18.22 6.56 17.85
N SER A 314 17.75 5.33 18.10
CA SER A 314 18.63 4.23 18.49
C SER A 314 18.89 3.33 17.30
N PHE A 315 20.16 3.08 17.00
CA PHE A 315 20.59 2.22 15.91
C PHE A 315 21.34 1.01 16.48
N LYS A 316 21.01 -0.18 15.97
CA LYS A 316 21.65 -1.44 16.31
C LYS A 316 22.12 -2.11 15.04
N TRP A 317 23.31 -2.69 15.08
CA TRP A 317 23.82 -3.51 13.99
C TRP A 317 24.40 -4.82 14.53
N GLN A 318 24.22 -5.89 13.76
CA GLN A 318 24.70 -7.23 14.08
C GLN A 318 25.37 -7.84 12.85
N LYS A 319 26.60 -8.33 13.00
CA LYS A 319 27.33 -9.00 11.91
C LYS A 319 26.58 -10.23 11.40
N SER A 320 26.68 -10.49 10.10
CA SER A 320 26.27 -11.77 9.54
C SER A 320 27.31 -12.85 9.87
N LEU A 321 26.83 -14.03 10.28
CA LEU A 321 27.67 -15.16 10.64
C LEU A 321 28.16 -15.87 9.36
N SER A 322 29.48 -15.99 9.22
CA SER A 322 30.15 -16.75 8.16
C SER A 322 31.44 -17.36 8.72
N LEU A 323 32.01 -18.37 8.03
CA LEU A 323 33.25 -19.03 8.46
C LEU A 323 34.39 -18.02 8.72
N GLY A 324 34.46 -16.94 7.93
CA GLY A 324 35.48 -15.89 8.06
C GLY A 324 35.18 -14.82 9.12
N THR A 325 33.95 -14.72 9.64
CA THR A 325 33.55 -13.66 10.60
C THR A 325 33.38 -14.15 12.04
N LEU A 326 33.56 -15.46 12.30
CA LEU A 326 33.36 -16.10 13.61
C LEU A 326 34.16 -15.42 14.74
N PHE A 327 35.47 -15.23 14.55
CA PHE A 327 36.37 -14.64 15.56
C PHE A 327 36.59 -13.13 15.40
N SER A 328 35.95 -12.50 14.41
CA SER A 328 36.04 -11.05 14.20
C SER A 328 34.98 -10.31 15.01
N SER A 329 35.37 -9.19 15.61
CA SER A 329 34.45 -8.20 16.22
C SER A 329 34.43 -6.94 15.36
N PRO A 330 33.82 -6.99 14.16
CA PRO A 330 33.71 -5.84 13.29
C PRO A 330 32.91 -4.73 13.97
N SER A 331 33.20 -3.50 13.56
CA SER A 331 32.46 -2.31 13.95
C SER A 331 32.08 -1.48 12.74
N VAL A 332 30.99 -0.74 12.89
CA VAL A 332 30.56 0.28 11.93
C VAL A 332 30.72 1.65 12.57
N SER A 333 31.28 2.61 11.85
CA SER A 333 31.32 3.99 12.32
C SER A 333 30.23 4.78 11.64
N ILE A 334 29.34 5.37 12.43
CA ILE A 334 28.25 6.21 11.94
C ILE A 334 28.73 7.64 12.04
N GLU A 335 28.46 8.46 11.03
CA GLU A 335 28.68 9.92 11.08
C GLU A 335 27.39 10.62 11.50
N ARG A 336 26.30 10.25 10.84
CA ARG A 336 25.01 10.92 10.96
C ARG A 336 23.86 10.00 10.58
N ILE A 337 22.73 10.16 11.28
CA ILE A 337 21.45 9.57 10.92
C ILE A 337 20.48 10.71 10.62
N THR A 338 19.77 10.62 9.50
CA THR A 338 18.66 11.53 9.15
C THR A 338 17.38 10.72 9.12
N VAL A 339 16.32 11.23 9.76
CA VAL A 339 14.99 10.64 9.75
C VAL A 339 14.05 11.61 9.04
N TYR A 340 13.36 11.13 8.01
CA TYR A 340 12.32 11.87 7.32
C TYR A 340 10.96 11.25 7.65
N ALA A 341 10.05 12.05 8.21
CA ALA A 341 8.68 11.65 8.52
C ALA A 341 7.78 12.12 7.37
N HIS A 342 7.33 11.19 6.52
CA HIS A 342 6.74 11.56 5.23
C HIS A 342 5.39 12.25 5.36
N GLU A 343 4.52 11.82 6.28
CA GLU A 343 3.19 12.43 6.45
C GLU A 343 3.24 13.86 7.00
N SER A 344 4.20 14.19 7.86
CA SER A 344 4.38 15.54 8.40
C SER A 344 5.33 16.41 7.56
N GLY A 345 6.08 15.81 6.64
CA GLY A 345 7.12 16.47 5.85
C GLY A 345 8.35 16.90 6.66
N LEU A 346 8.46 16.48 7.92
CA LEU A 346 9.54 16.89 8.83
C LEU A 346 10.81 16.06 8.64
N ARG A 347 11.95 16.73 8.80
CA ARG A 347 13.29 16.13 8.74
C ARG A 347 14.05 16.36 10.04
N PHE A 348 14.56 15.28 10.62
CA PHE A 348 15.33 15.28 11.85
C PHE A 348 16.73 14.74 11.60
N GLN A 349 17.74 15.32 12.25
CA GLN A 349 19.14 14.99 12.04
C GLN A 349 19.82 14.69 13.37
N PHE A 350 20.69 13.68 13.37
CA PHE A 350 21.35 13.17 14.56
C PHE A 350 22.81 12.85 14.26
N CYS A 351 23.76 13.44 14.99
CA CYS A 351 25.19 13.25 14.76
C CYS A 351 25.81 12.44 15.89
N SER A 352 26.66 11.47 15.54
CA SER A 352 27.40 10.62 16.47
C SER A 352 28.85 11.08 16.67
N LYS A 353 29.29 12.10 15.91
CA LYS A 353 30.70 12.53 15.82
C LYS A 353 31.67 11.39 15.43
N GLY A 354 31.21 10.42 14.65
CA GLY A 354 32.05 9.30 14.18
C GLY A 354 32.23 8.17 15.20
N GLN A 355 31.39 8.08 16.23
CA GLN A 355 31.44 6.96 17.18
C GLN A 355 31.37 5.61 16.46
N SER A 356 32.26 4.72 16.87
CA SER A 356 32.31 3.34 16.40
C SER A 356 31.34 2.47 17.19
N LEU A 357 30.58 1.64 16.48
CA LEU A 357 29.59 0.73 17.03
C LEU A 357 30.01 -0.71 16.74
N GLU A 358 30.37 -1.45 17.78
CA GLU A 358 30.67 -2.88 17.67
C GLU A 358 29.42 -3.71 17.36
N SER A 359 29.61 -4.86 16.71
CA SER A 359 28.53 -5.81 16.45
C SER A 359 27.76 -6.19 17.72
N GLY A 360 26.44 -6.02 17.70
CA GLY A 360 25.54 -6.36 18.81
C GLY A 360 25.24 -5.18 19.74
N SER A 361 26.06 -4.12 19.68
CA SER A 361 25.89 -2.91 20.48
C SER A 361 24.82 -1.99 19.90
N VAL A 362 24.34 -1.07 20.76
CA VAL A 362 23.35 -0.04 20.42
C VAL A 362 23.98 1.33 20.61
N ILE A 363 23.78 2.22 19.65
CA ILE A 363 24.04 3.66 19.80
C ILE A 363 22.72 4.40 19.82
N THR A 364 22.56 5.33 20.76
CA THR A 364 21.41 6.24 20.81
C THR A 364 21.90 7.67 20.58
N LEU A 365 21.36 8.31 19.56
CA LEU A 365 21.71 9.68 19.17
C LEU A 365 20.54 10.60 19.50
N PHE A 366 20.86 11.74 20.09
CA PHE A 366 19.92 12.84 20.36
C PHE A 366 20.16 13.97 19.36
N GLN A 367 19.15 14.80 19.14
CA GLN A 367 19.19 15.91 18.19
C GLN A 367 20.24 16.94 18.62
N THR A 368 21.45 16.82 18.06
CA THR A 368 22.66 17.53 18.49
C THR A 368 23.34 18.27 17.33
N CYS A 369 22.70 18.24 16.16
CA CYS A 369 23.03 18.86 14.88
C CYS A 369 21.78 18.74 13.96
#